data_AF-A0AAJ1PR24-F1
#
_entry.id   AF-A0AAJ1PR24-F1
#
_cell.length_a   1.000
_cell.length_b   1.000
_cell.length_c   1.000
_cell.angle_alpha   90.00
_cell.angle_beta   90.00
_cell.angle_gamma   90.00
#
_symmetry.space_group_name_H-M   'P 1'
#
loop_
_entity.id
_entity.type
_entity.pdbx_description
1 polymer ?
#
loop_
_entity_poly.entity_id
_entity_poly.type
_entity_poly.pdbx_seq_one_letter_code
_entity_poly.pdbx_strand_id
1 'polypeptide(L)'
;MKNFSPVWNYYSRKDVQEALLEVAKYREVVGVFSNENFGKRPNMLIYPNDILEMVKEGVVSFHGSVERWSNPMALQSGMIKPELDRLRIGWDLIIDIDVPDFEIAKLATKLVVEALRDHGIKNYSIKLTGGNSFHVGIPFEAFPEKINFQKTELLYPDLPQKIIEYLKDYIRDQLKEDILALDNPLSIAERLKKSITEITDKDGLDPLKIVQIDSMLVASRHMFRLPYSLHEKSLLVSLPVEFSKLDKIKKEDADPLRVKVVDKFLDRRIDLKDANSLVVEALDWSERHGITEEKVPYTGPKRIIREISEKFFPPCILKCLNGLSDGRKRSVFILPNFLRNMGWKWEKIEKEMIEWNKKNTPPLLERYIRTQLRWHVRQRRNLLPPNCDNQNFYLDFNVCLPDEVCKGGTEKITIKNPVNYPFRKMKRKQ
;
A
#
# COMPACT_ATOMS: atom_id res chain seq x y z
N MET A 1 0.85 -30.03 11.45
CA MET A 1 -0.43 -29.33 11.67
C MET A 1 -0.30 -28.53 12.96
N LYS A 2 0.12 -27.26 12.89
CA LYS A 2 0.21 -26.41 14.08
C LYS A 2 -1.21 -26.09 14.55
N ASN A 3 -1.44 -26.33 15.85
CA ASN A 3 -2.65 -26.09 16.64
C ASN A 3 -3.71 -25.19 15.99
N PHE A 4 -4.66 -25.82 15.29
CA PHE A 4 -5.86 -25.17 14.77
C PHE A 4 -6.86 -24.81 15.87
N SER A 5 -6.83 -25.58 16.97
CA SER A 5 -7.77 -25.48 18.10
C SER A 5 -7.72 -24.11 18.81
N PRO A 6 -6.56 -23.51 19.15
CA PRO A 6 -6.51 -22.19 19.81
C PRO A 6 -7.07 -21.04 18.95
N VAL A 7 -6.75 -21.02 17.65
CA VAL A 7 -7.25 -19.99 16.71
C VAL A 7 -8.76 -20.12 16.56
N TRP A 8 -9.24 -21.34 16.35
CA TRP A 8 -10.67 -21.65 16.27
C TRP A 8 -11.42 -21.24 17.54
N ASN A 9 -10.92 -21.63 18.71
CA ASN A 9 -11.54 -21.32 20.00
C ASN A 9 -11.63 -19.82 20.25
N TYR A 10 -10.58 -19.07 19.88
CA TYR A 10 -10.57 -17.62 20.03
C TYR A 10 -11.62 -16.95 19.14
N TYR A 11 -11.64 -17.26 17.84
CA TYR A 11 -12.61 -16.68 16.92
C TYR A 11 -14.03 -17.24 17.05
N SER A 12 -14.23 -18.31 17.82
CA SER A 12 -15.56 -18.80 18.20
C SER A 12 -16.24 -17.94 19.27
N ARG A 13 -15.51 -17.02 19.91
CA ARG A 13 -16.08 -16.12 20.91
C ARG A 13 -16.96 -15.07 20.22
N LYS A 14 -18.20 -14.92 20.70
CA LYS A 14 -19.17 -13.95 20.13
C LYS A 14 -18.68 -12.50 20.21
N ASP A 15 -18.07 -12.12 21.33
CA ASP A 15 -17.54 -10.78 21.55
C ASP A 15 -16.45 -10.41 20.53
N VAL A 16 -15.55 -11.36 20.21
CA VAL A 16 -14.51 -11.21 19.18
C VAL A 16 -15.14 -11.08 17.78
N GLN A 17 -16.12 -11.93 17.46
CA GLN A 17 -16.81 -11.89 16.16
C GLN A 17 -17.51 -10.55 15.95
N GLU A 18 -18.23 -10.05 16.95
CA GLU A 18 -18.93 -8.77 16.91
C GLU A 18 -17.94 -7.61 16.72
N ALA A 19 -16.82 -7.61 17.46
CA ALA A 19 -15.81 -6.56 17.36
C ALA A 19 -15.13 -6.53 15.98
N LEU A 20 -14.84 -7.70 15.39
CA LEU A 20 -14.29 -7.80 14.03
C LEU A 20 -15.29 -7.26 12.99
N LEU A 21 -16.55 -7.67 13.09
CA LEU A 21 -17.61 -7.26 12.15
C LEU A 21 -17.89 -5.76 12.22
N GLU A 22 -17.88 -5.17 13.42
CA GLU A 22 -18.07 -3.73 13.61
C GLU A 22 -17.04 -2.92 12.80
N VAL A 23 -15.76 -3.29 12.88
CA VAL A 23 -14.70 -2.58 12.15
C VAL A 23 -14.61 -2.98 10.68
N ALA A 24 -14.96 -4.22 10.34
CA ALA A 24 -15.04 -4.72 8.96
C ALA A 24 -16.10 -4.01 8.10
N LYS A 25 -17.12 -3.41 8.72
CA LYS A 25 -18.22 -2.75 8.00
C LYS A 25 -17.69 -1.69 7.02
N TYR A 26 -18.11 -1.83 5.77
CA TYR A 26 -17.70 -1.01 4.61
C TYR A 26 -16.21 -1.14 4.22
N ARG A 27 -15.48 -2.13 4.72
CA ARG A 27 -14.10 -2.37 4.29
C ARG A 27 -14.02 -3.58 3.37
N GLU A 28 -13.01 -3.58 2.51
CA GLU A 28 -12.52 -4.82 1.94
C GLU A 28 -11.78 -5.57 3.06
N VAL A 29 -12.11 -6.83 3.29
CA VAL A 29 -11.48 -7.67 4.32
C VAL A 29 -10.80 -8.86 3.68
N VAL A 30 -9.62 -9.22 4.18
CA VAL A 30 -8.84 -10.36 3.70
C VAL A 30 -8.30 -11.16 4.87
N GLY A 31 -8.35 -12.48 4.74
CA GLY A 31 -7.70 -13.40 5.67
C GLY A 31 -6.22 -13.56 5.34
N VAL A 32 -5.38 -13.66 6.37
CA VAL A 32 -3.95 -13.91 6.26
C VAL A 32 -3.63 -15.23 6.94
N PHE A 33 -2.92 -16.09 6.22
CA PHE A 33 -2.53 -17.43 6.67
C PHE A 33 -1.25 -17.36 7.51
N SER A 34 -0.92 -18.45 8.22
CA SER A 34 0.29 -18.53 9.06
C SER A 34 1.62 -18.36 8.31
N ASN A 35 1.62 -18.50 6.99
CA ASN A 35 2.76 -18.23 6.11
C ASN A 35 2.75 -16.81 5.53
N GLU A 36 1.96 -15.90 6.10
CA GLU A 36 1.83 -14.48 5.70
C GLU A 36 1.19 -14.25 4.33
N ASN A 37 0.74 -15.32 3.67
CA ASN A 37 0.01 -15.16 2.41
C ASN A 37 -1.38 -14.57 2.67
N PHE A 38 -1.78 -13.67 1.79
CA PHE A 38 -3.13 -13.11 1.77
C PHE A 38 -4.09 -14.03 1.02
N GLY A 39 -5.31 -14.12 1.51
CA GLY A 39 -6.44 -14.73 0.82
C GLY A 39 -6.86 -13.96 -0.44
N LYS A 40 -7.89 -14.48 -1.11
CA LYS A 40 -8.43 -13.85 -2.32
C LYS A 40 -9.11 -12.52 -2.00
N ARG A 41 -9.03 -11.60 -2.95
CA ARG A 41 -9.51 -10.22 -2.88
C ARG A 41 -10.29 -9.87 -4.17
N PRO A 42 -11.38 -9.07 -4.10
CA PRO A 42 -11.98 -8.52 -2.89
C PRO A 42 -12.72 -9.58 -2.07
N ASN A 43 -12.88 -9.32 -0.78
CA ASN A 43 -13.71 -10.13 0.11
C ASN A 43 -14.27 -9.24 1.24
N MET A 44 -15.25 -9.76 1.98
CA MET A 44 -15.96 -9.06 3.06
C MET A 44 -16.27 -10.03 4.21
N LEU A 45 -16.51 -9.46 5.38
CA LEU A 45 -17.16 -10.15 6.49
C LEU A 45 -18.53 -9.51 6.73
N ILE A 46 -19.60 -10.29 6.66
CA ILE A 46 -20.97 -9.82 6.83
C ILE A 46 -21.59 -10.46 8.08
N TYR A 47 -21.37 -11.76 8.26
CA TYR A 47 -21.94 -12.56 9.34
C TYR A 47 -20.84 -13.20 10.20
N PRO A 48 -21.12 -13.51 11.48
CA PRO A 48 -20.15 -14.17 12.34
C PRO A 48 -19.62 -15.50 11.80
N ASN A 49 -20.45 -16.24 11.06
CA ASN A 49 -20.04 -17.51 10.47
C ASN A 49 -19.00 -17.34 9.35
N ASP A 50 -18.94 -16.18 8.67
CA ASP A 50 -17.93 -15.90 7.65
C ASP A 50 -16.52 -15.98 8.23
N ILE A 51 -16.35 -15.48 9.47
CA ILE A 51 -15.10 -15.54 10.22
C ILE A 51 -14.70 -17.00 10.45
N LEU A 52 -15.64 -17.82 10.93
CA LEU A 52 -15.37 -19.22 11.22
C LEU A 52 -15.07 -20.02 9.95
N GLU A 53 -15.79 -19.83 8.85
CA GLU A 53 -15.48 -20.51 7.57
C GLU A 53 -14.09 -20.13 7.07
N MET A 54 -13.70 -18.85 7.14
CA MET A 54 -12.34 -18.43 6.79
C MET A 54 -11.29 -19.07 7.70
N VAL A 55 -11.57 -19.17 9.00
CA VAL A 55 -10.69 -19.89 9.93
C VAL A 55 -10.61 -21.36 9.55
N LYS A 56 -11.73 -22.03 9.19
CA LYS A 56 -11.76 -23.43 8.67
C LYS A 56 -10.77 -23.65 7.53
N GLU A 57 -10.64 -22.66 6.65
CA GLU A 57 -9.72 -22.68 5.51
C GLU A 57 -8.24 -22.41 5.90
N GLY A 58 -7.96 -22.08 7.16
CA GLY A 58 -6.61 -21.86 7.69
C GLY A 58 -6.23 -20.40 7.93
N VAL A 59 -7.18 -19.46 7.83
CA VAL A 59 -6.93 -18.05 8.16
C VAL A 59 -6.62 -17.90 9.65
N VAL A 60 -5.57 -17.12 9.94
CA VAL A 60 -5.15 -16.81 11.31
C VAL A 60 -5.43 -15.35 11.66
N SER A 61 -5.24 -14.43 10.70
CA SER A 61 -5.41 -13.00 10.90
C SER A 61 -6.40 -12.41 9.89
N PHE A 62 -7.16 -11.40 10.29
CA PHE A 62 -8.09 -10.64 9.47
C PHE A 62 -7.60 -9.20 9.33
N HIS A 63 -7.46 -8.76 8.08
CA HIS A 63 -7.01 -7.42 7.73
C HIS A 63 -8.11 -6.70 6.96
N GLY A 64 -8.32 -5.41 7.24
CA GLY A 64 -9.32 -4.57 6.59
C GLY A 64 -8.67 -3.39 5.88
N SER A 65 -9.31 -2.91 4.81
CA SER A 65 -8.82 -1.76 4.07
C SER A 65 -8.90 -0.49 4.89
N VAL A 66 -7.90 0.39 4.81
CA VAL A 66 -7.95 1.73 5.43
C VAL A 66 -9.10 2.56 4.84
N GLU A 67 -9.26 2.50 3.51
CA GLU A 67 -10.40 3.06 2.79
C GLU A 67 -11.71 2.31 3.11
N ARG A 68 -12.82 3.04 3.03
CA ARG A 68 -14.17 2.53 3.21
C ARG A 68 -14.94 2.68 1.90
N TRP A 69 -15.70 1.65 1.55
CA TRP A 69 -16.33 1.48 0.26
C TRP A 69 -17.83 1.26 0.40
N SER A 70 -18.60 1.89 -0.47
CA SER A 70 -20.05 1.64 -0.63
C SER A 70 -20.35 0.19 -0.99
N ASN A 71 -19.50 -0.42 -1.83
CA ASN A 71 -19.55 -1.84 -2.17
C ASN A 71 -18.13 -2.42 -2.34
N PRO A 72 -17.53 -3.00 -1.28
CA PRO A 72 -16.19 -3.58 -1.35
C PRO A 72 -16.04 -4.69 -2.41
N MET A 73 -17.11 -5.46 -2.70
CA MET A 73 -17.07 -6.53 -3.71
C MET A 73 -16.96 -6.02 -5.14
N ALA A 74 -17.22 -4.73 -5.39
CA ALA A 74 -17.03 -4.11 -6.71
C ALA A 74 -15.57 -3.76 -7.01
N LEU A 75 -14.66 -3.87 -6.03
CA LEU A 75 -13.25 -3.53 -6.21
C LEU A 75 -12.53 -4.52 -7.12
N GLN A 76 -11.69 -3.99 -8.01
CA GLN A 76 -10.86 -4.79 -8.91
C GLN A 76 -9.41 -4.35 -8.85
N SER A 77 -8.50 -5.29 -9.09
CA SER A 77 -7.07 -4.99 -9.16
C SER A 77 -6.77 -4.15 -10.39
N GLY A 78 -6.06 -3.03 -10.21
CA GLY A 78 -5.69 -2.13 -11.29
C GLY A 78 -6.69 -1.01 -11.59
N MET A 79 -7.73 -0.85 -10.76
CA MET A 79 -8.63 0.31 -10.85
C MET A 79 -7.86 1.62 -10.74
N ILE A 80 -8.23 2.61 -11.55
CA ILE A 80 -7.67 3.96 -11.48
C ILE A 80 -8.38 4.78 -10.39
N LYS A 81 -7.74 5.84 -9.90
CA LYS A 81 -8.27 6.70 -8.83
C LYS A 81 -9.74 7.12 -9.04
N PRO A 82 -10.17 7.61 -10.21
CA PRO A 82 -11.58 7.96 -10.43
C PRO A 82 -12.57 6.79 -10.27
N GLU A 83 -12.17 5.55 -10.52
CA GLU A 83 -13.03 4.37 -10.33
C GLU A 83 -13.13 4.01 -8.85
N LEU A 84 -12.01 4.07 -8.13
CA LEU A 84 -11.97 3.89 -6.68
C LEU A 84 -12.80 4.97 -5.98
N ASP A 85 -12.64 6.24 -6.40
CA ASP A 85 -13.34 7.39 -5.85
C ASP A 85 -14.87 7.28 -5.97
N ARG A 86 -15.38 6.61 -7.01
CA ARG A 86 -16.83 6.34 -7.16
C ARG A 86 -17.36 5.36 -6.12
N LEU A 87 -16.50 4.47 -5.62
CA LEU A 87 -16.87 3.49 -4.60
C LEU A 87 -16.57 3.99 -3.20
N ARG A 88 -15.61 4.91 -3.03
CA ARG A 88 -15.15 5.37 -1.72
C ARG A 88 -16.19 6.22 -1.02
N ILE A 89 -16.41 5.95 0.25
CA ILE A 89 -17.33 6.68 1.15
C ILE A 89 -16.62 7.24 2.39
N GLY A 90 -15.29 7.14 2.42
CA GLY A 90 -14.45 7.61 3.52
C GLY A 90 -13.17 6.78 3.65
N TRP A 91 -12.36 7.13 4.63
CA TRP A 91 -11.11 6.46 4.99
C TRP A 91 -10.79 6.85 6.42
N ASP A 92 -10.15 5.97 7.18
CA ASP A 92 -9.72 6.31 8.54
C ASP A 92 -8.21 6.57 8.51
N LEU A 93 -7.71 7.47 9.36
CA LEU A 93 -6.27 7.67 9.47
C LEU A 93 -5.70 6.59 10.38
N ILE A 94 -4.81 5.76 9.86
CA ILE A 94 -4.06 4.77 10.65
C ILE A 94 -2.59 5.14 10.60
N ILE A 95 -2.04 5.48 11.75
CA ILE A 95 -0.61 5.78 11.94
C ILE A 95 0.01 4.50 12.49
N ASP A 96 0.89 3.88 11.70
CA ASP A 96 1.64 2.69 12.09
C ASP A 96 2.99 3.13 12.69
N ILE A 97 3.20 2.79 13.96
CA ILE A 97 4.40 3.16 14.72
C ILE A 97 5.24 1.90 14.90
N ASP A 98 6.16 1.68 13.97
CA ASP A 98 6.98 0.48 13.91
C ASP A 98 8.39 0.73 14.44
N VAL A 99 8.76 -0.03 15.47
CA VAL A 99 10.10 -0.06 16.04
C VAL A 99 10.30 -1.41 16.74
N PRO A 100 11.46 -2.07 16.56
CA PRO A 100 11.72 -3.36 17.18
C PRO A 100 12.03 -3.28 18.68
N ASP A 101 11.60 -2.22 19.38
CA ASP A 101 11.75 -2.00 20.81
C ASP A 101 10.43 -1.51 21.41
N PHE A 102 9.89 -2.28 22.36
CA PHE A 102 8.54 -2.05 22.88
C PHE A 102 8.42 -0.77 23.73
N GLU A 103 9.47 -0.38 24.44
CA GLU A 103 9.44 0.82 25.28
C GLU A 103 9.57 2.08 24.42
N ILE A 104 10.42 2.05 23.39
CA ILE A 104 10.48 3.13 22.40
C ILE A 104 9.14 3.24 21.64
N ALA A 105 8.48 2.12 21.33
CA ALA A 105 7.18 2.12 20.67
C ALA A 105 6.10 2.81 21.52
N LYS A 106 6.05 2.54 22.84
CA LYS A 106 5.13 3.22 23.76
C LYS A 106 5.37 4.72 23.80
N LEU A 107 6.64 5.11 23.89
CA LEU A 107 7.07 6.51 23.94
C LEU A 107 6.63 7.26 22.67
N ALA A 108 6.94 6.72 21.48
CA ALA A 108 6.52 7.32 20.23
C ALA A 108 4.99 7.38 20.09
N THR A 109 4.29 6.33 20.53
CA THR A 109 2.81 6.30 20.55
C THR A 109 2.23 7.40 21.44
N LYS A 110 2.84 7.64 22.60
CA LYS A 110 2.44 8.69 23.53
C LYS A 110 2.58 10.07 22.90
N LEU A 111 3.74 10.37 22.30
CA LEU A 111 3.99 11.65 21.63
C LEU A 111 3.05 11.89 20.45
N VAL A 112 2.77 10.87 19.64
CA VAL A 112 1.78 10.99 18.55
C VAL A 112 0.41 11.34 19.12
N VAL A 113 -0.03 10.69 20.19
CA VAL A 113 -1.34 10.96 20.80
C VAL A 113 -1.39 12.34 21.46
N GLU A 114 -0.30 12.79 22.07
CA GLU A 114 -0.19 14.14 22.62
C GLU A 114 -0.27 15.19 21.52
N ALA A 115 0.45 15.02 20.40
CA ALA A 115 0.30 15.87 19.23
C ALA A 115 -1.15 15.91 18.71
N LEU A 116 -1.82 14.75 18.60
CA LEU A 116 -3.23 14.72 18.22
C LEU A 116 -4.12 15.54 19.18
N ARG A 117 -3.87 15.45 20.49
CA ARG A 117 -4.61 16.21 21.51
C ARG A 117 -4.34 17.71 21.44
N ASP A 118 -3.10 18.11 21.17
CA ASP A 118 -2.72 19.52 20.97
C ASP A 118 -3.51 20.13 19.81
N HIS A 119 -3.77 19.35 18.76
CA HIS A 119 -4.62 19.75 17.63
C HIS A 119 -6.13 19.57 17.86
N GLY A 120 -6.53 19.25 19.10
CA GLY A 120 -7.93 19.16 19.50
C GLY A 120 -8.62 17.83 19.20
N ILE A 121 -7.91 16.81 18.70
CA ILE A 121 -8.48 15.48 18.46
C ILE A 121 -8.85 14.82 19.79
N LYS A 122 -10.13 14.52 19.97
CA LYS A 122 -10.67 13.78 21.11
C LYS A 122 -10.99 12.35 20.73
N ASN A 123 -11.46 12.11 19.51
CA ASN A 123 -11.77 10.77 19.02
C ASN A 123 -10.55 10.13 18.32
N TYR A 124 -9.67 9.55 19.12
CA TYR A 124 -8.59 8.70 18.64
C TYR A 124 -8.61 7.35 19.36
N SER A 125 -7.94 6.36 18.80
CA SER A 125 -7.83 5.02 19.39
C SER A 125 -6.42 4.49 19.24
N ILE A 126 -5.97 3.69 20.20
CA ILE A 126 -4.64 3.07 20.21
C ILE A 126 -4.86 1.56 20.22
N LYS A 127 -4.01 0.82 19.53
CA LYS A 127 -3.96 -0.64 19.70
C LYS A 127 -2.56 -1.17 19.55
N LEU A 128 -2.30 -2.26 20.26
CA LEU A 128 -1.19 -3.14 19.97
C LEU A 128 -1.43 -3.87 18.64
N THR A 129 -0.37 -4.06 17.87
CA THR A 129 -0.44 -4.85 16.63
C THR A 129 -0.27 -6.35 16.88
N GLY A 130 -0.07 -6.78 18.12
CA GLY A 130 0.32 -8.16 18.48
C GLY A 130 1.82 -8.45 18.32
N GLY A 131 2.60 -7.45 17.91
CA GLY A 131 4.06 -7.49 17.85
C GLY A 131 4.69 -6.55 18.89
N ASN A 132 5.65 -5.74 18.46
CA ASN A 132 6.29 -4.69 19.28
C ASN A 132 5.70 -3.29 19.02
N SER A 133 4.74 -3.21 18.11
CA SER A 133 4.35 -1.96 17.45
C SER A 133 2.92 -1.58 17.83
N PHE A 134 2.57 -0.32 17.61
CA PHE A 134 1.25 0.21 17.90
C PHE A 134 0.66 0.85 16.64
N HIS A 135 -0.67 0.79 16.52
CA HIS A 135 -1.38 1.67 15.62
C HIS A 135 -2.14 2.73 16.42
N VAL A 136 -2.10 3.96 15.92
CA VAL A 136 -3.02 5.03 16.34
C VAL A 136 -4.03 5.25 15.22
N GLY A 137 -5.31 5.24 15.55
CA GLY A 137 -6.41 5.33 14.60
C GLY A 137 -7.31 6.54 14.87
N ILE A 138 -7.60 7.32 13.84
CA ILE A 138 -8.60 8.40 13.85
C ILE A 138 -9.71 8.04 12.86
N PRO A 139 -10.97 7.91 13.30
CA PRO A 139 -12.06 7.58 12.41
C PRO A 139 -12.33 8.74 11.43
N PHE A 140 -12.80 8.41 10.22
CA PHE A 140 -13.11 9.42 9.19
C PHE A 140 -14.06 10.52 9.69
N GLU A 141 -14.96 10.17 10.61
CA GLU A 141 -15.96 11.05 11.21
C GLU A 141 -15.33 12.22 12.01
N ALA A 142 -14.05 12.12 12.39
CA ALA A 142 -13.32 13.24 13.00
C ALA A 142 -12.96 14.34 11.98
N PHE A 143 -12.94 14.02 10.68
CA PHE A 143 -12.50 14.95 9.64
C PHE A 143 -13.64 15.83 9.12
N PRO A 144 -13.35 17.06 8.66
CA PRO A 144 -14.35 17.90 8.01
C PRO A 144 -14.93 17.22 6.78
N GLU A 145 -16.19 17.50 6.45
CA GLU A 145 -16.84 16.93 5.26
C GLU A 145 -16.19 17.40 3.95
N LYS A 146 -15.69 18.64 3.94
CA LYS A 146 -15.03 19.27 2.79
C LYS A 146 -13.82 20.09 3.21
N ILE A 147 -12.81 20.07 2.35
CA ILE A 147 -11.61 20.90 2.44
C ILE A 147 -11.43 21.55 1.07
N ASN A 148 -11.29 22.88 1.03
CA ASN A 148 -11.17 23.65 -0.22
C ASN A 148 -12.25 23.27 -1.27
N PHE A 149 -13.50 23.17 -0.81
CA PHE A 149 -14.68 22.75 -1.59
C PHE A 149 -14.68 21.31 -2.13
N GLN A 150 -13.61 20.55 -1.90
CA GLN A 150 -13.54 19.12 -2.26
C GLN A 150 -14.00 18.26 -1.10
N LYS A 151 -14.74 17.19 -1.40
CA LYS A 151 -15.13 16.22 -0.38
C LYS A 151 -13.90 15.51 0.18
N THR A 152 -13.81 15.40 1.50
CA THR A 152 -12.63 14.82 2.18
C THR A 152 -12.41 13.35 1.85
N GLU A 153 -13.47 12.59 1.53
CA GLU A 153 -13.35 11.21 1.06
C GLU A 153 -12.51 11.09 -0.23
N LEU A 154 -12.47 12.12 -1.06
CA LEU A 154 -11.74 12.12 -2.34
C LEU A 154 -10.25 12.49 -2.18
N LEU A 155 -9.86 12.99 -1.01
CA LEU A 155 -8.50 13.45 -0.72
C LEU A 155 -7.55 12.31 -0.30
N TYR A 156 -7.99 11.05 -0.40
CA TYR A 156 -7.13 9.89 -0.18
C TYR A 156 -6.27 9.57 -1.41
N PRO A 157 -4.98 9.21 -1.26
CA PRO A 157 -4.23 9.10 0.00
C PRO A 157 -3.55 10.41 0.41
N ASP A 158 -3.70 11.48 -0.37
CA ASP A 158 -2.87 12.69 -0.31
C ASP A 158 -2.99 13.42 1.04
N LEU A 159 -4.20 13.68 1.52
CA LEU A 159 -4.41 14.38 2.79
C LEU A 159 -3.89 13.58 4.00
N PRO A 160 -4.25 12.30 4.17
CA PRO A 160 -3.65 11.47 5.21
C PRO A 160 -2.11 11.43 5.22
N GLN A 161 -1.47 11.38 4.04
CA GLN A 161 0.00 11.42 3.93
C GLN A 161 0.56 12.74 4.46
N LYS A 162 -0.03 13.87 4.08
CA LYS A 162 0.37 15.19 4.58
C LYS A 162 0.23 15.30 6.09
N ILE A 163 -0.86 14.77 6.65
CA ILE A 163 -1.08 14.75 8.11
C ILE A 163 0.04 13.99 8.81
N ILE A 164 0.45 12.84 8.28
CA ILE A 164 1.46 12.00 8.92
C ILE A 164 2.86 12.59 8.79
N GLU A 165 3.21 13.14 7.64
CA GLU A 165 4.49 13.84 7.48
C GLU A 165 4.56 15.08 8.39
N TYR A 166 3.46 15.81 8.55
CA TYR A 166 3.37 16.89 9.52
C TYR A 166 3.57 16.40 10.97
N LEU A 167 2.87 15.34 11.38
CA LEU A 167 3.00 14.79 12.72
C LEU A 167 4.42 14.27 13.01
N LYS A 168 5.09 13.69 12.02
CA LYS A 168 6.51 13.29 12.13
C LYS A 168 7.40 14.47 12.46
N ASP A 169 7.22 15.57 11.75
CA ASP A 169 8.00 16.80 11.95
C ASP A 169 7.69 17.41 13.32
N TYR A 170 6.39 17.50 13.67
CA TYR A 170 5.91 18.05 14.93
C TYR A 170 6.51 17.36 16.16
N ILE A 171 6.58 16.02 16.16
CA ILE A 171 7.10 15.27 17.31
C ILE A 171 8.61 15.03 17.26
N ARG A 172 9.29 15.41 16.17
CA ARG A 172 10.65 14.95 15.87
C ARG A 172 11.63 15.26 16.99
N ASP A 173 11.67 16.51 17.43
CA ASP A 173 12.65 16.97 18.42
C ASP A 173 12.38 16.34 19.78
N GLN A 174 11.12 16.33 20.24
CA GLN A 174 10.76 15.69 21.51
C GLN A 174 11.04 14.18 21.49
N LEU A 175 10.74 13.51 20.37
CA LEU A 175 11.04 12.08 20.22
C LEU A 175 12.56 11.80 20.29
N LYS A 176 13.40 12.69 19.75
CA LYS A 176 14.85 12.60 19.88
C LYS A 176 15.29 12.73 21.34
N GLU A 177 14.81 13.75 22.04
CA GLU A 177 15.15 14.00 23.44
C GLU A 177 14.73 12.83 24.33
N ASP A 178 13.51 12.35 24.16
CA ASP A 178 12.95 11.25 24.93
C ASP A 178 13.68 9.93 24.70
N ILE A 179 14.09 9.63 23.45
CA ILE A 179 14.92 8.45 23.15
C ILE A 179 16.30 8.57 23.82
N LEU A 180 16.92 9.76 23.77
CA LEU A 180 18.22 10.01 24.41
C LEU A 180 18.13 9.97 25.94
N ALA A 181 16.97 10.26 26.52
CA ALA A 181 16.71 10.12 27.95
C ALA A 181 16.58 8.65 28.38
N LEU A 182 16.19 7.74 27.48
CA LEU A 182 16.12 6.31 27.77
C LEU A 182 17.52 5.68 27.87
N ASP A 183 18.40 5.96 26.92
CA ASP A 183 19.77 5.45 26.89
C ASP A 183 20.63 6.20 25.87
N ASN A 184 21.94 5.97 25.91
CA ASN A 184 22.89 6.49 24.94
C ASN A 184 22.73 5.82 23.55
N PRO A 185 23.13 6.49 22.45
CA PRO A 185 22.94 5.97 21.10
C PRO A 185 23.53 4.58 20.83
N LEU A 186 24.64 4.18 21.47
CA LEU A 186 25.23 2.86 21.27
C LEU A 186 24.33 1.75 21.86
N SER A 187 23.84 1.94 23.07
CA SER A 187 22.89 1.02 23.70
C SER A 187 21.58 0.94 22.94
N ILE A 188 21.07 2.08 22.44
CA ILE A 188 19.86 2.10 21.60
C ILE A 188 20.07 1.30 20.31
N ALA A 189 21.21 1.48 19.64
CA ALA A 189 21.55 0.70 18.44
C ALA A 189 21.58 -0.82 18.72
N GLU A 190 22.15 -1.23 19.85
CA GLU A 190 22.20 -2.63 20.29
C GLU A 190 20.80 -3.20 20.53
N ARG A 191 19.94 -2.48 21.26
CA ARG A 191 18.53 -2.87 21.50
C ARG A 191 17.76 -3.09 20.20
N LEU A 192 18.02 -2.24 19.20
CA LEU A 192 17.38 -2.30 17.88
C LEU A 192 18.02 -3.33 16.93
N LYS A 193 19.17 -3.92 17.31
CA LYS A 193 20.00 -4.78 16.45
C LYS A 193 20.41 -4.08 15.15
N LYS A 194 20.72 -2.78 15.24
CA LYS A 194 21.18 -1.93 14.14
C LYS A 194 22.59 -1.41 14.43
N SER A 195 23.32 -0.99 13.41
CA SER A 195 24.57 -0.23 13.59
C SER A 195 24.28 1.21 14.00
N ILE A 196 25.23 1.85 14.69
CA ILE A 196 25.09 3.27 15.08
C ILE A 196 24.82 4.17 13.86
N THR A 197 25.48 3.89 12.74
CA THR A 197 25.34 4.61 11.48
C THR A 197 23.94 4.50 10.86
N GLU A 198 23.18 3.46 11.20
CA GLU A 198 21.80 3.30 10.72
C GLU A 198 20.79 4.13 11.51
N ILE A 199 21.15 4.61 12.71
CA ILE A 199 20.25 5.40 13.58
C ILE A 199 20.71 6.85 13.78
N THR A 200 21.84 7.24 13.18
CA THR A 200 22.38 8.61 13.24
C THR A 200 22.43 9.27 11.86
N ASP A 201 22.45 10.59 11.82
CA ASP A 201 22.79 11.42 10.66
C ASP A 201 23.98 12.36 11.00
N LYS A 202 24.12 13.47 10.27
CA LYS A 202 25.20 14.45 10.49
C LYS A 202 25.04 15.19 11.82
N ASP A 203 23.81 15.28 12.34
CA ASP A 203 23.40 16.08 13.50
C ASP A 203 23.13 15.17 14.73
N GLY A 204 23.63 13.94 14.69
CA GLY A 204 23.56 12.97 15.77
C GLY A 204 22.46 11.93 15.57
N LEU A 205 21.79 11.53 16.66
CA LEU A 205 20.70 10.56 16.61
C LEU A 205 19.51 11.13 15.82
N ASP A 206 19.00 10.36 14.86
CA ASP A 206 17.82 10.69 14.08
C ASP A 206 16.65 9.81 14.52
N PRO A 207 15.65 10.36 15.24
CA PRO A 207 14.55 9.58 15.81
C PRO A 207 13.71 8.87 14.74
N LEU A 208 13.60 9.44 13.53
CA LEU A 208 12.81 8.87 12.44
C LEU A 208 13.53 7.70 11.71
N LYS A 209 14.83 7.48 11.98
CA LYS A 209 15.53 6.25 11.58
C LYS A 209 15.35 5.11 12.58
N ILE A 210 14.95 5.45 13.80
CA ILE A 210 14.68 4.51 14.90
C ILE A 210 13.22 4.06 14.83
N VAL A 211 12.30 5.01 14.84
CA VAL A 211 10.86 4.78 14.79
C VAL A 211 10.35 5.09 13.40
N GLN A 212 9.87 4.06 12.70
CA GLN A 212 9.20 4.22 11.42
C GLN A 212 7.74 4.55 11.70
N ILE A 213 7.36 5.80 11.44
CA ILE A 213 5.98 6.24 11.53
C ILE A 213 5.44 6.24 10.12
N ASP A 214 4.69 5.23 9.71
CA ASP A 214 4.20 5.15 8.35
C ASP A 214 2.70 5.34 8.29
N SER A 215 2.26 5.90 7.17
CA SER A 215 0.85 6.11 6.91
C SER A 215 0.09 4.83 6.61
N MET A 216 0.79 3.73 6.35
CA MET A 216 0.21 2.59 5.65
C MET A 216 -0.39 3.01 4.28
N LEU A 217 -0.02 4.15 3.68
CA LEU A 217 -0.69 4.71 2.48
C LEU A 217 0.17 4.71 1.22
N VAL A 218 1.11 3.78 1.12
CA VAL A 218 1.98 3.66 -0.05
C VAL A 218 1.20 3.28 -1.32
N ALA A 219 -0.02 2.74 -1.19
CA ALA A 219 -0.89 2.35 -2.30
C ALA A 219 -2.39 2.37 -1.96
N SER A 220 -3.25 2.44 -2.99
CA SER A 220 -4.70 2.23 -2.87
C SER A 220 -5.01 0.83 -2.34
N ARG A 221 -6.11 0.69 -1.58
CA ARG A 221 -6.59 -0.55 -0.97
C ARG A 221 -5.55 -1.19 -0.02
N HIS A 222 -4.80 -0.35 0.69
CA HIS A 222 -3.90 -0.80 1.74
C HIS A 222 -4.69 -1.35 2.92
N MET A 223 -4.09 -2.33 3.61
CA MET A 223 -4.74 -3.16 4.61
C MET A 223 -4.05 -3.01 5.96
N PHE A 224 -4.83 -2.85 7.02
CA PHE A 224 -4.33 -2.92 8.40
C PHE A 224 -4.97 -4.12 9.09
N ARG A 225 -4.28 -4.73 10.06
CA ARG A 225 -4.89 -5.82 10.84
C ARG A 225 -6.07 -5.30 11.64
N LEU A 226 -7.21 -5.97 11.62
CA LEU A 226 -8.39 -5.53 12.39
C LEU A 226 -8.13 -5.64 13.90
N PRO A 227 -8.73 -4.77 14.74
CA PRO A 227 -8.69 -4.97 16.19
C PRO A 227 -9.31 -6.31 16.55
N TYR A 228 -8.79 -6.93 17.60
CA TYR A 228 -9.11 -8.29 18.04
C TYR A 228 -8.78 -9.41 17.04
N SER A 229 -8.11 -9.11 15.93
CA SER A 229 -7.52 -10.16 15.10
C SER A 229 -6.19 -10.64 15.69
N LEU A 230 -5.92 -11.94 15.60
CA LEU A 230 -4.64 -12.55 15.98
C LEU A 230 -3.52 -12.17 15.02
N HIS A 231 -2.30 -12.17 15.53
CA HIS A 231 -1.07 -12.12 14.76
C HIS A 231 -0.74 -13.50 14.18
N GLU A 232 -0.55 -13.58 12.87
CA GLU A 232 -0.16 -14.81 12.15
C GLU A 232 1.09 -15.51 12.74
N LYS A 233 2.10 -14.76 13.19
CA LYS A 233 3.32 -15.27 13.85
C LYS A 233 3.18 -15.48 15.35
N SER A 234 2.87 -14.41 16.10
CA SER A 234 2.92 -14.44 17.57
C SER A 234 1.65 -15.02 18.21
N LEU A 235 0.55 -15.10 17.44
CA LEU A 235 -0.81 -15.41 17.92
C LEU A 235 -1.32 -14.47 19.02
N LEU A 236 -0.64 -13.34 19.27
CA LEU A 236 -1.15 -12.29 20.13
C LEU A 236 -2.23 -11.49 19.41
N VAL A 237 -3.19 -11.00 20.19
CA VAL A 237 -4.33 -10.23 19.73
C VAL A 237 -3.88 -8.82 19.36
N SER A 238 -4.42 -8.27 18.26
CA SER A 238 -4.35 -6.83 18.00
C SER A 238 -5.28 -6.10 18.97
N LEU A 239 -4.76 -5.78 20.15
CA LEU A 239 -5.55 -5.38 21.30
C LEU A 239 -5.72 -3.85 21.36
N PRO A 240 -6.94 -3.29 21.31
CA PRO A 240 -7.17 -1.88 21.63
C PRO A 240 -6.75 -1.55 23.07
N VAL A 241 -6.15 -0.37 23.28
CA VAL A 241 -5.58 0.06 24.57
C VAL A 241 -5.99 1.50 24.85
N GLU A 242 -6.45 1.78 26.06
CA GLU A 242 -6.68 3.15 26.52
C GLU A 242 -5.35 3.88 26.77
N PHE A 243 -5.29 5.18 26.46
CA PHE A 243 -4.08 5.99 26.66
C PHE A 243 -3.53 5.94 28.09
N SER A 244 -4.41 5.95 29.11
CA SER A 244 -4.03 5.88 30.53
C SER A 244 -3.36 4.56 30.94
N LYS A 245 -3.50 3.51 30.12
CA LYS A 245 -2.92 2.18 30.33
C LYS A 245 -1.65 1.96 29.49
N LEU A 246 -1.28 2.87 28.59
CA LEU A 246 -0.19 2.69 27.63
C LEU A 246 1.17 2.42 28.31
N ASP A 247 1.49 3.10 29.40
CA ASP A 247 2.76 2.87 30.11
C ASP A 247 2.84 1.48 30.76
N LYS A 248 1.68 0.97 31.22
CA LYS A 248 1.57 -0.27 32.00
C LYS A 248 1.35 -1.51 31.13
N ILE A 249 0.95 -1.33 29.86
CA ILE A 249 0.63 -2.44 28.97
C ILE A 249 1.87 -3.30 28.74
N LYS A 250 1.67 -4.62 28.75
CA LYS A 250 2.67 -5.62 28.42
C LYS A 250 2.18 -6.49 27.26
N LYS A 251 3.09 -7.20 26.60
CA LYS A 251 2.73 -8.06 25.47
C LYS A 251 1.81 -9.20 25.87
N GLU A 252 1.97 -9.71 27.09
CA GLU A 252 1.18 -10.82 27.62
C GLU A 252 -0.29 -10.42 27.87
N ASP A 253 -0.60 -9.12 27.92
CA ASP A 253 -1.97 -8.63 28.02
C ASP A 253 -2.74 -8.89 26.71
N ALA A 254 -2.03 -9.05 25.59
CA ALA A 254 -2.59 -9.42 24.29
C ALA A 254 -2.72 -10.94 24.08
N ASP A 255 -2.54 -11.77 25.13
CA ASP A 255 -2.77 -13.22 25.04
C ASP A 255 -4.26 -13.52 24.76
N PRO A 256 -4.61 -14.28 23.71
CA PRO A 256 -5.99 -14.60 23.36
C PRO A 256 -6.79 -15.29 24.47
N LEU A 257 -6.13 -15.95 25.43
CA LEU A 257 -6.76 -16.58 26.60
C LEU A 257 -7.11 -15.56 27.70
N ARG A 258 -6.50 -14.38 27.69
CA ARG A 258 -6.66 -13.35 28.73
C ARG A 258 -7.48 -12.15 28.26
N VAL A 259 -7.46 -11.86 26.96
CA VAL A 259 -8.08 -10.68 26.38
C VAL A 259 -9.59 -10.65 26.62
N LYS A 260 -10.06 -9.50 27.11
CA LYS A 260 -11.47 -9.13 27.16
C LYS A 260 -11.75 -8.08 26.07
N VAL A 261 -12.88 -8.23 25.39
CA VAL A 261 -13.35 -7.25 24.40
C VAL A 261 -14.08 -6.15 25.14
N VAL A 262 -13.41 -5.01 25.36
CA VAL A 262 -13.91 -3.88 26.16
C VAL A 262 -13.70 -2.58 25.39
N ASP A 263 -12.45 -2.33 25.00
CA ASP A 263 -12.05 -1.11 24.34
C ASP A 263 -12.32 -1.17 22.83
N LYS A 264 -12.86 -0.09 22.27
CA LYS A 264 -13.12 0.01 20.83
C LYS A 264 -11.96 0.67 20.11
N PHE A 265 -11.79 0.32 18.84
CA PHE A 265 -10.83 0.96 17.94
C PHE A 265 -11.59 1.53 16.74
N LEU A 266 -11.36 2.82 16.44
CA LEU A 266 -12.13 3.61 15.45
C LEU A 266 -13.64 3.65 15.76
N ASP A 267 -14.01 4.12 16.96
CA ASP A 267 -15.43 4.27 17.31
C ASP A 267 -16.09 5.39 16.49
N ARG A 268 -16.97 4.98 15.56
CA ARG A 268 -17.64 5.86 14.60
C ARG A 268 -18.88 6.54 15.17
N ARG A 269 -19.30 6.19 16.40
CA ARG A 269 -20.48 6.77 17.04
C ARG A 269 -20.23 8.20 17.54
N ILE A 270 -18.97 8.61 17.57
CA ILE A 270 -18.50 9.90 18.04
C ILE A 270 -18.18 10.77 16.82
N ASP A 271 -19.16 11.58 16.40
CA ASP A 271 -19.02 12.58 15.34
C ASP A 271 -18.69 13.94 15.97
N LEU A 272 -17.40 14.25 16.09
CA LEU A 272 -16.92 15.49 16.70
C LEU A 272 -16.40 16.51 15.68
N LYS A 273 -16.08 16.07 14.46
CA LYS A 273 -15.41 16.89 13.41
C LYS A 273 -14.26 17.73 13.99
N ASP A 274 -13.47 17.13 14.88
CA ASP A 274 -12.46 17.78 15.71
C ASP A 274 -11.07 17.81 15.04
N ALA A 275 -10.90 17.22 13.85
CA ALA A 275 -9.64 17.22 13.12
C ALA A 275 -9.35 18.48 12.28
N ASN A 276 -10.13 19.54 12.42
CA ASN A 276 -9.96 20.76 11.63
C ASN A 276 -8.59 21.42 11.83
N SER A 277 -8.13 21.58 13.08
CA SER A 277 -6.81 22.20 13.35
C SER A 277 -5.68 21.37 12.74
N LEU A 278 -5.70 20.05 13.00
CA LEU A 278 -4.72 19.11 12.47
C LEU A 278 -4.63 19.18 10.94
N VAL A 279 -5.79 19.21 10.26
CA VAL A 279 -5.85 19.30 8.80
C VAL A 279 -5.27 20.61 8.29
N VAL A 280 -5.65 21.75 8.89
CA VAL A 280 -5.17 23.07 8.47
C VAL A 280 -3.65 23.16 8.64
N GLU A 281 -3.15 22.80 9.81
CA GLU A 281 -1.72 22.85 10.11
C GLU A 281 -0.90 21.91 9.21
N ALA A 282 -1.39 20.70 8.96
CA ALA A 282 -0.73 19.76 8.07
C ALA A 282 -0.68 20.24 6.61
N LEU A 283 -1.74 20.92 6.14
CA LEU A 283 -1.77 21.48 4.79
C LEU A 283 -0.81 22.67 4.67
N ASP A 284 -0.84 23.60 5.62
CA ASP A 284 0.07 24.75 5.67
C ASP A 284 1.53 24.31 5.74
N TRP A 285 1.82 23.32 6.59
CA TRP A 285 3.15 22.74 6.71
C TRP A 285 3.60 22.06 5.41
N SER A 286 2.70 21.29 4.78
CA SER A 286 2.97 20.61 3.51
C SER A 286 3.26 21.60 2.37
N GLU A 287 2.59 22.75 2.34
CA GLU A 287 2.85 23.81 1.36
C GLU A 287 4.22 24.46 1.57
N ARG A 288 4.60 24.73 2.82
CA ARG A 288 5.91 25.32 3.17
C ARG A 288 7.09 24.39 2.87
N HIS A 289 6.92 23.09 3.13
CA HIS A 289 7.98 22.09 2.95
C HIS A 289 8.00 21.49 1.55
N GLY A 290 7.16 21.99 0.64
CA GLY A 290 7.18 21.59 -0.76
C GLY A 290 6.91 20.11 -0.97
N ILE A 291 6.11 19.48 -0.10
CA ILE A 291 5.63 18.10 -0.29
C ILE A 291 4.68 18.10 -1.49
N THR A 292 5.29 18.11 -2.67
CA THR A 292 4.69 17.88 -3.97
C THR A 292 5.21 16.53 -4.41
N GLU A 293 4.37 15.50 -4.24
CA GLU A 293 4.58 14.12 -4.73
C GLU A 293 6.07 13.69 -4.83
N GLU A 294 6.73 13.30 -3.74
CA GLU A 294 7.85 12.38 -3.90
C GLU A 294 7.29 11.00 -4.26
N LYS A 295 7.02 10.80 -5.56
CA LYS A 295 6.83 9.47 -6.13
C LYS A 295 8.11 8.68 -5.90
N VAL A 296 8.13 7.84 -4.86
CA VAL A 296 9.24 6.96 -4.49
C VAL A 296 9.85 6.37 -5.77
N PRO A 297 11.08 6.76 -6.14
CA PRO A 297 11.74 6.20 -7.31
C PRO A 297 11.97 4.72 -7.04
N TYR A 298 11.59 3.85 -7.98
CA TYR A 298 11.96 2.44 -7.93
C TYR A 298 13.50 2.32 -7.86
N THR A 299 14.01 1.90 -6.70
CA THR A 299 15.45 1.67 -6.41
C THR A 299 15.88 0.26 -6.75
N GLY A 300 15.19 -0.43 -7.66
CA GLY A 300 15.71 -1.70 -8.19
C GLY A 300 16.98 -1.47 -9.01
N PRO A 301 17.88 -2.46 -9.10
CA PRO A 301 19.11 -2.35 -9.85
C PRO A 301 18.80 -1.94 -11.29
N LYS A 302 19.31 -0.77 -11.72
CA LYS A 302 19.29 -0.35 -13.13
C LYS A 302 20.13 -1.35 -13.92
N ARG A 303 19.49 -2.38 -14.49
CA ARG A 303 20.16 -3.28 -15.43
C ARG A 303 20.60 -2.45 -16.63
N ILE A 304 21.90 -2.38 -16.87
CA ILE A 304 22.44 -1.90 -18.14
C ILE A 304 22.15 -2.99 -19.17
N ILE A 305 21.05 -2.83 -19.89
CA ILE A 305 20.63 -3.77 -20.94
C ILE A 305 21.28 -3.30 -22.25
N ARG A 306 22.05 -4.18 -22.90
CA ARG A 306 22.45 -3.98 -24.30
C ARG A 306 21.22 -4.08 -25.18
N GLU A 307 21.15 -3.26 -26.22
CA GLU A 307 20.01 -3.21 -27.13
C GLU A 307 19.59 -4.61 -27.61
N ILE A 308 18.34 -4.99 -27.36
CA ILE A 308 17.76 -6.27 -27.76
C ILE A 308 17.11 -6.10 -29.14
N SER A 309 17.53 -6.94 -30.08
CA SER A 309 17.01 -6.98 -31.45
C SER A 309 15.58 -7.54 -31.53
N GLU A 310 14.81 -7.06 -32.50
CA GLU A 310 13.41 -7.46 -32.76
C GLU A 310 13.20 -8.97 -32.90
N LYS A 311 14.22 -9.73 -33.32
CA LYS A 311 14.16 -11.21 -33.42
C LYS A 311 13.81 -11.90 -32.10
N PHE A 312 14.02 -11.21 -30.98
CA PHE A 312 13.71 -11.71 -29.64
C PHE A 312 12.38 -11.20 -29.08
N PHE A 313 11.65 -10.35 -29.81
CA PHE A 313 10.42 -9.76 -29.30
C PHE A 313 9.27 -10.77 -29.23
N PRO A 314 8.32 -10.57 -28.30
CA PRO A 314 7.14 -11.42 -28.19
C PRO A 314 6.19 -11.25 -29.38
N PRO A 315 5.39 -12.27 -29.70
CA PRO A 315 4.41 -12.22 -30.79
C PRO A 315 3.46 -11.02 -30.71
N CYS A 316 3.05 -10.63 -29.50
CA CYS A 316 2.14 -9.51 -29.31
C CYS A 316 2.74 -8.14 -29.69
N ILE A 317 4.03 -7.94 -29.43
CA ILE A 317 4.74 -6.72 -29.81
C ILE A 317 5.02 -6.71 -31.31
N LEU A 318 5.43 -7.85 -31.88
CA LEU A 318 5.61 -8.00 -33.33
C LEU A 318 4.30 -7.74 -34.08
N LYS A 319 3.18 -8.26 -33.57
CA LYS A 319 1.85 -8.00 -34.14
C LYS A 319 1.50 -6.52 -34.11
N CYS A 320 1.82 -5.82 -33.03
CA CYS A 320 1.66 -4.36 -32.97
C CYS A 320 2.54 -3.66 -34.01
N LEU A 321 3.84 -3.99 -34.10
CA LEU A 321 4.82 -3.35 -34.99
C LEU A 321 4.50 -3.54 -36.50
N ASN A 322 3.74 -4.57 -36.84
CA ASN A 322 3.28 -4.83 -38.21
C ASN A 322 2.10 -3.94 -38.66
N GLY A 323 1.60 -3.07 -37.77
CA GLY A 323 0.46 -2.19 -38.04
C GLY A 323 -0.87 -2.78 -37.60
N LEU A 324 -1.83 -1.90 -37.28
CA LEU A 324 -3.10 -2.25 -36.67
C LEU A 324 -4.30 -1.46 -37.23
N SER A 325 -5.44 -2.15 -37.35
CA SER A 325 -6.75 -1.57 -37.66
C SER A 325 -7.54 -1.12 -36.43
N ASP A 326 -7.23 -1.67 -35.25
CA ASP A 326 -7.72 -1.22 -33.94
C ASP A 326 -6.60 -1.32 -32.88
N GLY A 327 -6.69 -0.54 -31.81
CA GLY A 327 -5.70 -0.54 -30.72
C GLY A 327 -4.53 0.42 -30.90
N ARG A 328 -4.44 1.16 -32.02
CA ARG A 328 -3.33 2.09 -32.32
C ARG A 328 -2.99 3.05 -31.17
N LYS A 329 -4.00 3.72 -30.59
CA LYS A 329 -3.77 4.67 -29.47
C LYS A 329 -3.18 3.98 -28.24
N ARG A 330 -3.55 2.72 -27.99
CA ARG A 330 -3.03 1.89 -26.90
C ARG A 330 -1.60 1.42 -27.22
N SER A 331 -1.34 1.06 -28.48
CA SER A 331 0.01 0.70 -28.95
C SER A 331 1.03 1.83 -28.83
N VAL A 332 0.58 3.10 -28.91
CA VAL A 332 1.44 4.27 -28.64
C VAL A 332 1.92 4.32 -27.19
N PHE A 333 1.22 3.69 -26.25
CA PHE A 333 1.71 3.51 -24.88
C PHE A 333 2.56 2.24 -24.72
N ILE A 334 2.18 1.15 -25.39
CA ILE A 334 2.85 -0.15 -25.29
C ILE A 334 4.25 -0.14 -25.90
N LEU A 335 4.37 0.32 -27.16
CA LEU A 335 5.59 0.17 -27.96
C LEU A 335 6.75 1.00 -27.38
N PRO A 336 6.62 2.29 -27.05
CA PRO A 336 7.73 3.06 -26.50
C PRO A 336 8.20 2.53 -25.14
N ASN A 337 7.27 2.11 -24.27
CA ASN A 337 7.61 1.52 -22.98
C ASN A 337 8.35 0.18 -23.16
N PHE A 338 7.87 -0.69 -24.05
CA PHE A 338 8.56 -1.95 -24.33
C PHE A 338 9.96 -1.73 -24.93
N LEU A 339 10.07 -0.93 -25.99
CA LEU A 339 11.34 -0.69 -26.70
C LEU A 339 12.39 -0.03 -25.78
N ARG A 340 11.97 0.92 -24.93
CA ARG A 340 12.86 1.52 -23.91
C ARG A 340 13.41 0.47 -22.95
N ASN A 341 12.58 -0.48 -22.51
CA ASN A 341 13.01 -1.60 -21.67
C ASN A 341 13.92 -2.60 -22.40
N MET A 342 13.90 -2.62 -23.74
CA MET A 342 14.81 -3.40 -24.58
C MET A 342 16.15 -2.69 -24.85
N GLY A 343 16.40 -1.53 -24.23
CA GLY A 343 17.64 -0.77 -24.39
C GLY A 343 17.71 0.07 -25.65
N TRP A 344 16.59 0.31 -26.35
CA TRP A 344 16.56 1.18 -27.52
C TRP A 344 16.67 2.65 -27.10
N LYS A 345 17.46 3.42 -27.84
CA LYS A 345 17.59 4.87 -27.63
C LYS A 345 16.35 5.62 -28.12
N TRP A 346 16.05 6.78 -27.53
CA TRP A 346 14.84 7.54 -27.84
C TRP A 346 14.75 7.98 -29.30
N GLU A 347 15.87 8.35 -29.90
CA GLU A 347 15.94 8.75 -31.32
C GLU A 347 15.51 7.59 -32.23
N LYS A 348 15.89 6.36 -31.86
CA LYS A 348 15.51 5.15 -32.58
C LYS A 348 14.03 4.81 -32.36
N ILE A 349 13.54 4.94 -31.12
CA ILE A 349 12.13 4.71 -30.78
C ILE A 349 11.23 5.69 -31.53
N GLU A 350 11.59 6.97 -31.57
CA GLU A 350 10.81 7.98 -32.29
C GLU A 350 10.74 7.67 -33.79
N LYS A 351 11.87 7.33 -34.41
CA LYS A 351 11.90 6.89 -35.81
C LYS A 351 11.02 5.66 -36.05
N GLU A 352 11.13 4.65 -35.19
CA GLU A 352 10.33 3.43 -35.29
C GLU A 352 8.84 3.70 -35.16
N MET A 353 8.44 4.59 -34.24
CA MET A 353 7.03 4.95 -34.03
C MET A 353 6.42 5.73 -35.20
N ILE A 354 7.23 6.55 -35.88
CA ILE A 354 6.80 7.25 -37.10
C ILE A 354 6.60 6.24 -38.24
N GLU A 355 7.53 5.31 -38.45
CA GLU A 355 7.41 4.27 -39.48
C GLU A 355 6.28 3.28 -39.18
N TRP A 356 6.13 2.86 -37.92
CA TRP A 356 5.01 2.04 -37.47
C TRP A 356 3.66 2.67 -37.80
N ASN A 357 3.53 3.99 -37.62
CA ASN A 357 2.27 4.67 -37.90
C ASN A 357 1.88 4.65 -39.38
N LYS A 358 2.84 4.57 -40.30
CA LYS A 358 2.54 4.42 -41.74
C LYS A 358 1.95 3.05 -42.08
N LYS A 359 2.22 2.03 -41.26
CA LYS A 359 1.68 0.67 -41.41
C LYS A 359 0.26 0.54 -40.86
N ASN A 360 -0.25 1.56 -40.16
CA ASN A 360 -1.55 1.55 -39.51
C ASN A 360 -2.67 2.01 -40.46
N THR A 361 -3.85 1.40 -40.34
CA THR A 361 -5.01 1.73 -41.18
C THR A 361 -6.25 2.03 -40.31
N PRO A 362 -6.71 3.30 -40.22
CA PRO A 362 -6.03 4.53 -40.65
C PRO A 362 -4.82 4.88 -39.77
N PRO A 363 -3.85 5.66 -40.27
CA PRO A 363 -2.77 6.20 -39.46
C PRO A 363 -3.29 7.17 -38.40
N LEU A 364 -2.61 7.26 -37.26
CA LEU A 364 -2.86 8.30 -36.26
C LEU A 364 -2.29 9.64 -36.75
N LEU A 365 -2.86 10.75 -36.27
CA LEU A 365 -2.29 12.07 -36.47
C LEU A 365 -0.86 12.12 -35.90
N GLU A 366 0.11 12.55 -36.71
CA GLU A 366 1.52 12.59 -36.29
C GLU A 366 1.73 13.44 -35.02
N ARG A 367 0.98 14.54 -34.88
CA ARG A 367 0.97 15.37 -33.67
C ARG A 367 0.59 14.58 -32.40
N TYR A 368 -0.33 13.62 -32.51
CA TYR A 368 -0.71 12.76 -31.38
C TYR A 368 0.49 11.90 -30.94
N ILE A 369 1.18 11.26 -31.89
CA ILE A 369 2.35 10.42 -31.60
C ILE A 369 3.47 11.23 -30.97
N ARG A 370 3.81 12.38 -31.56
CA ARG A 370 4.83 13.29 -31.00
C ARG A 370 4.48 13.75 -29.58
N THR A 371 3.20 14.03 -29.32
CA THR A 371 2.74 14.44 -27.97
C THR A 371 2.92 13.31 -26.96
N GLN A 372 2.55 12.09 -27.32
CA GLN A 372 2.70 10.92 -26.45
C GLN A 372 4.19 10.59 -26.22
N LEU A 373 5.03 10.61 -27.25
CA LEU A 373 6.47 10.39 -27.10
C LEU A 373 7.12 11.42 -26.17
N ARG A 374 6.78 12.71 -26.30
CA ARG A 374 7.23 13.75 -25.36
C ARG A 374 6.81 13.45 -23.93
N TRP A 375 5.59 12.95 -23.72
CA TRP A 375 5.13 12.53 -22.40
C TRP A 375 5.99 11.39 -21.84
N HIS A 376 6.32 10.38 -22.65
CA HIS A 376 7.17 9.26 -22.24
C HIS A 376 8.62 9.69 -21.93
N VAL A 377 9.19 10.60 -22.73
CA VAL A 377 10.54 11.16 -22.51
C VAL A 377 10.61 11.91 -21.18
N ARG A 378 9.56 12.65 -20.82
CA ARG A 378 9.47 13.39 -19.55
C ARG A 378 9.34 12.48 -18.32
N GLN A 379 9.07 11.18 -18.49
CA GLN A 379 8.93 10.27 -17.35
C GLN A 379 10.29 9.97 -16.70
N ARG A 380 10.45 10.45 -15.45
CA ARG A 380 11.62 10.17 -14.62
C ARG A 380 11.83 8.66 -14.38
N ARG A 381 10.75 7.88 -14.36
CA ARG A 381 10.78 6.41 -14.21
C ARG A 381 10.82 5.68 -15.56
N ASN A 382 11.49 4.53 -15.60
CA ASN A 382 11.40 3.60 -16.72
C ASN A 382 10.08 2.80 -16.59
N LEU A 383 9.04 3.26 -17.27
CA LEU A 383 7.73 2.61 -17.27
C LEU A 383 7.78 1.24 -17.94
N LEU A 384 7.11 0.26 -17.36
CA LEU A 384 6.84 -1.02 -18.01
C LEU A 384 5.63 -0.90 -18.95
N PRO A 385 5.59 -1.64 -20.05
CA PRO A 385 4.34 -1.85 -20.77
C PRO A 385 3.32 -2.61 -19.88
N PRO A 386 2.02 -2.53 -20.17
CA PRO A 386 0.99 -3.28 -19.45
C PRO A 386 1.26 -4.79 -19.44
N ASN A 387 0.64 -5.50 -18.49
CA ASN A 387 0.68 -6.97 -18.49
C ASN A 387 -0.18 -7.55 -19.62
N CYS A 388 0.17 -8.74 -20.09
CA CYS A 388 -0.53 -9.45 -21.16
C CYS A 388 -1.98 -9.79 -20.82
N ASP A 389 -2.29 -10.00 -19.55
CA ASP A 389 -3.62 -10.30 -19.00
C ASP A 389 -4.48 -9.05 -18.74
N ASN A 390 -3.94 -7.86 -18.98
CA ASN A 390 -4.70 -6.63 -18.82
C ASN A 390 -5.78 -6.53 -19.90
N GLN A 391 -7.04 -6.59 -19.46
CA GLN A 391 -8.21 -6.62 -20.35
C GLN A 391 -8.21 -5.45 -21.34
N ASN A 392 -7.86 -4.23 -20.91
CA ASN A 392 -7.95 -3.02 -21.74
C ASN A 392 -6.83 -2.88 -22.79
N PHE A 393 -5.83 -3.75 -22.76
CA PHE A 393 -4.70 -3.71 -23.69
C PHE A 393 -4.72 -4.93 -24.62
N TYR A 394 -3.79 -5.87 -24.47
CA TYR A 394 -3.50 -6.86 -25.52
C TYR A 394 -4.68 -7.77 -25.88
N LEU A 395 -5.60 -7.99 -24.93
CA LEU A 395 -6.78 -8.84 -25.11
C LEU A 395 -7.88 -8.12 -25.89
N ASP A 396 -8.21 -6.88 -25.52
CA ASP A 396 -9.36 -6.15 -26.11
C ASP A 396 -9.23 -5.89 -27.62
N PHE A 397 -8.00 -5.72 -28.13
CA PHE A 397 -7.77 -5.60 -29.58
C PHE A 397 -7.04 -6.81 -30.20
N ASN A 398 -7.13 -7.97 -29.55
CA ASN A 398 -6.72 -9.27 -30.10
C ASN A 398 -5.28 -9.36 -30.64
N VAL A 399 -4.32 -8.78 -29.91
CA VAL A 399 -2.89 -8.86 -30.26
C VAL A 399 -2.11 -9.85 -29.40
N CYS A 400 -2.70 -10.36 -28.30
CA CYS A 400 -2.06 -11.39 -27.48
C CYS A 400 -2.14 -12.77 -28.15
N LEU A 401 -1.08 -13.18 -28.84
CA LEU A 401 -0.95 -14.49 -29.48
C LEU A 401 0.15 -15.32 -28.79
N PRO A 402 -0.15 -16.02 -27.69
CA PRO A 402 0.87 -16.70 -26.88
C PRO A 402 1.47 -17.91 -27.59
N ASP A 403 2.80 -17.91 -27.72
CA ASP A 403 3.57 -19.05 -28.24
C ASP A 403 4.11 -19.97 -27.11
N GLU A 404 4.93 -20.95 -27.47
CA GLU A 404 5.56 -21.88 -26.53
C GLU A 404 6.52 -21.22 -25.52
N VAL A 405 7.03 -20.02 -25.81
CA VAL A 405 7.84 -19.25 -24.86
C VAL A 405 6.95 -18.55 -23.84
N CYS A 406 5.82 -18.00 -24.28
CA CYS A 406 4.78 -17.43 -23.42
C CYS A 406 4.23 -18.46 -22.43
N LYS A 407 3.98 -19.68 -22.91
CA LYS A 407 3.43 -20.81 -22.14
C LYS A 407 4.45 -21.49 -21.24
N GLY A 408 5.69 -21.63 -21.71
CA GLY A 408 6.76 -22.22 -20.90
C GLY A 408 6.60 -23.72 -20.65
N GLY A 409 6.00 -24.46 -21.59
CA GLY A 409 5.73 -25.90 -21.45
C GLY A 409 4.51 -26.24 -20.61
N THR A 410 3.64 -25.25 -20.32
CA THR A 410 2.36 -25.46 -19.62
C THR A 410 1.20 -25.06 -20.53
N GLU A 411 -0.03 -25.44 -20.18
CA GLU A 411 -1.22 -25.00 -20.93
C GLU A 411 -1.55 -23.51 -20.73
N LYS A 412 -0.97 -22.88 -19.71
CA LYS A 412 -1.27 -21.49 -19.31
C LYS A 412 -0.10 -20.55 -19.67
N ILE A 413 -0.42 -19.28 -19.88
CA ILE A 413 0.60 -18.24 -20.06
C ILE A 413 1.34 -18.04 -18.74
N THR A 414 2.66 -18.23 -18.76
CA THR A 414 3.52 -18.04 -17.57
C THR A 414 4.26 -16.70 -17.60
N ILE A 415 4.38 -16.05 -18.76
CA ILE A 415 4.91 -14.69 -18.88
C ILE A 415 3.79 -13.66 -18.67
N LYS A 416 3.79 -12.99 -17.51
CA LYS A 416 2.81 -11.94 -17.19
C LYS A 416 3.04 -10.64 -17.95
N ASN A 417 4.29 -10.21 -18.08
CA ASN A 417 4.66 -8.94 -18.74
C ASN A 417 5.54 -9.21 -19.98
N PRO A 418 5.28 -8.58 -21.13
CA PRO A 418 6.01 -8.85 -22.37
C PRO A 418 7.51 -8.54 -22.26
N VAL A 419 7.95 -7.66 -21.36
CA VAL A 419 9.39 -7.37 -21.13
C VAL A 419 10.17 -8.62 -20.72
N ASN A 420 9.52 -9.61 -20.09
CA ASN A 420 10.21 -10.83 -19.66
C ASN A 420 10.44 -11.84 -20.79
N TYR A 421 9.71 -11.72 -21.90
CA TYR A 421 9.76 -12.68 -23.00
C TYR A 421 11.15 -12.76 -23.66
N PRO A 422 11.80 -11.65 -24.06
CA PRO A 422 13.08 -11.71 -24.75
C PRO A 422 14.16 -12.41 -23.92
N PHE A 423 14.19 -12.16 -22.61
CA PHE A 423 15.13 -12.81 -21.70
C PHE A 423 14.90 -14.32 -21.60
N ARG A 424 13.64 -14.77 -21.59
CA ARG A 424 13.31 -16.21 -21.61
C ARG A 424 13.68 -16.86 -22.94
N LYS A 425 13.41 -16.19 -24.06
CA LYS A 425 13.76 -16.67 -25.41
C LYS A 425 15.28 -16.77 -25.60
N MET A 426 16.04 -15.83 -25.04
CA MET A 426 17.51 -15.86 -25.08
C MET A 426 18.09 -17.00 -24.22
N LYS A 427 17.54 -17.25 -23.02
CA LYS A 427 17.96 -18.36 -22.16
C LYS A 427 17.70 -19.75 -22.74
N ARG A 428 16.71 -19.91 -23.62
CA ARG A 428 16.41 -21.17 -24.32
C ARG A 428 17.32 -21.44 -25.53
N LYS A 429 18.07 -20.44 -25.98
CA LYS A 429 19.02 -20.55 -27.10
C LYS A 429 20.48 -20.72 -26.65
N GLN A 430 20.72 -20.60 -25.35
CA GLN A 430 21.91 -21.12 -24.68
C GLN A 430 21.59 -22.53 -24.22
#